data_AF-Q06HI4-F1
#
_entry.id   AF-Q06HI4-F1
#
_cell.length_a   1.000
_cell.length_b   1.000
_cell.length_c   1.000
_cell.angle_alpha   90.00
_cell.angle_beta   90.00
_cell.angle_gamma   90.00
#
_symmetry.space_group_name_H-M   'P 1'
#
loop_
_entity.id
_entity.type
_entity.pdbx_description
1 polymer ?
#
loop_
_entity_poly.entity_id
_entity_poly.type
_entity_poly.pdbx_seq_one_letter_code
_entity_poly.pdbx_strand_id
1 'polypeptide(L)' 'APSRFRPWFEWRNPQEDNVDIVFGHWAALNGQSSAPHTHALDTGCAWGYKLTAINLKTKERFSVPCQSALRM' A
#
# COMPACT_ATOMS: atom_id res chain seq x y z
N ALA A 1 -8.95 4.54 11.92
CA ALA A 1 -10.37 4.19 11.72
C ALA A 1 -11.14 4.47 13.02
N PRO A 2 -12.49 4.52 13.04
CA PRO A 2 -13.24 4.58 14.28
C PRO A 2 -12.84 3.41 15.21
N SER A 3 -12.98 3.57 16.52
CA SER A 3 -12.35 2.71 17.54
C SER A 3 -12.65 1.20 17.45
N ARG A 4 -13.69 0.78 16.70
CA ARG A 4 -14.06 -0.63 16.52
C ARG A 4 -13.66 -1.23 15.17
N PHE A 5 -12.99 -0.47 14.31
CA PHE A 5 -12.57 -0.95 13.00
C PHE A 5 -11.06 -1.04 12.92
N ARG A 6 -10.59 -2.12 12.30
CA ARG A 6 -9.19 -2.37 12.02
C ARG A 6 -9.01 -2.70 10.55
N PRO A 7 -7.93 -2.25 9.89
CA PRO A 7 -7.55 -2.74 8.57
C PRO A 7 -7.53 -4.27 8.53
N TRP A 8 -7.94 -4.85 7.40
CA TRP A 8 -8.04 -6.31 7.25
C TRP A 8 -6.70 -7.01 7.57
N PHE A 9 -5.58 -6.39 7.21
CA PHE A 9 -4.25 -6.97 7.39
C PHE A 9 -3.80 -7.03 8.86
N GLU A 10 -4.43 -6.28 9.78
CA GLU A 10 -4.15 -6.39 11.21
C GLU A 10 -4.69 -7.68 11.84
N TRP A 11 -5.52 -8.42 11.11
CA TRP A 11 -6.05 -9.72 11.54
C TRP A 11 -5.21 -10.90 11.06
N ARG A 12 -4.18 -10.67 10.24
CA ARG A 12 -3.29 -11.73 9.77
C ARG A 12 -2.43 -12.26 10.90
N ASN A 13 -2.19 -13.57 10.90
CA ASN A 13 -1.26 -14.20 11.82
C ASN A 13 0.08 -14.43 11.10
N PRO A 14 1.16 -13.71 11.46
CA PRO A 14 2.44 -13.84 10.76
C PRO A 14 3.05 -15.25 10.80
N GLN A 15 2.68 -16.06 11.79
CA GLN A 15 3.18 -17.44 11.93
C GLN A 15 2.48 -18.42 10.98
N GLU A 16 1.23 -18.12 10.61
CA GLU A 16 0.42 -18.96 9.71
C GLU A 16 0.43 -18.41 8.28
N ASP A 17 0.60 -17.09 8.13
CA ASP A 17 0.46 -16.36 6.87
C ASP A 17 1.82 -15.89 6.31
N ASN A 18 2.79 -16.79 6.13
CA ASN A 18 4.14 -16.48 5.62
C ASN A 18 4.20 -16.22 4.10
N VAL A 19 3.18 -15.55 3.57
CA VAL A 19 3.09 -15.15 2.15
C VAL A 19 3.06 -13.63 2.05
N ASP A 20 3.84 -13.10 1.10
CA ASP A 20 3.79 -11.69 0.77
C ASP A 20 2.48 -11.34 0.04
N ILE A 21 1.68 -10.46 0.63
CA ILE A 21 0.50 -9.87 -0.01
C ILE A 21 0.85 -8.47 -0.45
N VAL A 22 0.82 -8.25 -1.77
CA VAL A 22 1.00 -6.94 -2.39
C VAL A 22 -0.37 -6.46 -2.86
N PHE A 23 -0.81 -5.28 -2.41
CA PHE A 23 -2.16 -4.79 -2.72
C PHE A 23 -2.21 -3.27 -2.96
N GLY A 24 -3.28 -2.84 -3.63
CA GLY A 24 -3.57 -1.42 -3.91
C GLY A 24 -5.01 -1.06 -3.52
N HIS A 25 -5.67 -0.23 -4.35
CA HIS A 25 -7.06 0.24 -4.21
C HIS A 25 -7.36 1.18 -3.01
N TRP A 26 -6.63 1.02 -1.89
CA TRP A 26 -6.88 1.77 -0.66
C TRP A 26 -5.91 2.95 -0.48
N ALA A 27 -6.05 3.97 -1.33
CA ALA A 27 -5.19 5.17 -1.33
C ALA A 27 -5.12 5.92 0.02
N ALA A 28 -6.17 5.82 0.85
CA ALA A 28 -6.18 6.44 2.18
C ALA A 28 -5.10 5.89 3.14
N LEU A 29 -4.54 4.71 2.84
CA LEU A 29 -3.40 4.15 3.58
C LEU A 29 -2.05 4.71 3.13
N ASN A 30 -2.00 5.41 1.98
CA ASN A 30 -0.78 5.98 1.40
C ASN A 30 0.39 4.98 1.32
N GLY A 31 0.13 3.77 0.82
CA GLY A 31 1.12 2.70 0.69
C GLY A 31 1.67 2.15 2.01
N GLN A 32 0.99 2.38 3.14
CA GLN A 32 1.41 1.91 4.46
C GLN A 32 0.57 0.70 4.93
N SER A 33 1.26 -0.24 5.55
CA SER A 33 0.66 -1.38 6.26
C SER A 33 1.58 -1.75 7.43
N SER A 34 0.99 -1.96 8.60
CA SER A 34 1.72 -2.32 9.84
C SER A 34 1.98 -3.82 9.96
N ALA A 35 1.28 -4.64 9.17
CA ALA A 35 1.41 -6.09 9.21
C ALA A 35 2.65 -6.58 8.45
N PRO A 36 3.40 -7.56 9.00
CA PRO A 36 4.45 -8.26 8.27
C PRO A 36 3.93 -8.87 6.96
N HIS A 37 4.83 -9.03 5.97
CA HIS A 37 4.51 -9.62 4.67
C HIS A 37 3.30 -9.01 3.97
N THR A 38 3.01 -7.74 4.28
CA THR A 38 1.89 -7.01 3.71
C THR A 38 2.44 -5.72 3.13
N HIS A 39 2.26 -5.51 1.83
CA HIS A 39 2.88 -4.43 1.07
C HIS A 39 1.79 -3.62 0.37
N ALA A 40 1.32 -2.56 1.01
CA ALA A 40 0.45 -1.58 0.37
C ALA A 40 1.23 -0.76 -0.68
N LEU A 41 0.72 -0.67 -1.91
CA LEU A 41 1.32 0.10 -3.01
C LEU A 41 0.50 1.31 -3.44
N ASP A 42 -0.77 1.39 -3.03
CA ASP A 42 -1.61 2.52 -3.43
C ASP A 42 -1.21 3.77 -2.65
N THR A 43 -0.37 4.58 -3.28
CA THR A 43 0.07 5.90 -2.83
C THR A 43 -0.70 7.02 -3.54
N GLY A 44 -1.86 6.72 -4.11
CA GLY A 44 -2.83 7.72 -4.56
C GLY A 44 -2.47 8.45 -5.85
N CYS A 45 -1.83 7.80 -6.83
CA CYS A 45 -1.46 8.41 -8.12
C CYS A 45 -2.60 9.18 -8.79
N ALA A 46 -3.81 8.59 -8.84
CA ALA A 46 -4.99 9.20 -9.45
C ALA A 46 -5.44 10.50 -8.73
N TRP A 47 -5.01 10.69 -7.48
CA TRP A 47 -5.27 11.87 -6.67
C TRP A 47 -4.11 12.89 -6.72
N GLY A 48 -3.17 12.74 -7.65
CA GLY A 48 -2.04 13.66 -7.84
C GLY A 48 -0.85 13.39 -6.92
N TYR A 49 -0.82 12.24 -6.24
CA TYR A 49 0.32 11.84 -5.40
C TYR A 49 1.35 11.06 -6.23
N LYS A 50 1.58 9.78 -5.92
CA LYS A 50 2.66 8.99 -6.52
C LYS A 50 2.15 7.68 -7.09
N LEU A 51 2.86 7.16 -8.07
CA LEU A 51 2.76 5.77 -8.51
C LEU A 51 3.92 5.02 -7.87
N THR A 52 3.61 3.96 -7.11
CA THR A 52 4.61 3.17 -6.39
C THR A 52 4.69 1.75 -6.95
N ALA A 53 5.92 1.27 -7.14
CA ALA A 53 6.23 -0.10 -7.52
C ALA A 53 7.12 -0.75 -6.44
N ILE A 54 7.07 -2.07 -6.36
CA ILE A 54 7.93 -2.88 -5.47
C ILE A 54 8.65 -3.97 -6.26
N ASN A 55 9.92 -4.17 -5.97
CA ASN A 55 10.65 -5.35 -6.44
C ASN A 55 10.27 -6.54 -5.56
N LEU A 56 9.66 -7.59 -6.15
CA LEU A 56 9.17 -8.74 -5.40
C LEU A 56 10.28 -9.55 -4.71
N LYS A 57 11.50 -9.53 -5.23
CA LYS A 57 12.64 -10.26 -4.64
C LYS A 57 13.29 -9.49 -3.50
N THR A 58 13.60 -8.20 -3.72
CA THR A 58 14.34 -7.38 -2.74
C THR A 58 13.45 -6.61 -1.78
N LYS A 59 12.16 -6.51 -2.10
CA LYS A 59 11.16 -5.65 -1.42
C LYS A 59 11.47 -4.14 -1.49
N GLU A 60 12.44 -3.77 -2.32
CA GLU A 60 12.77 -2.36 -2.59
C GLU A 60 11.60 -1.66 -3.27
N ARG A 61 11.32 -0.43 -2.83
CA ARG A 61 10.20 0.37 -3.33
C ARG A 61 10.71 1.54 -4.17
N PHE A 62 10.04 1.76 -5.29
CA PHE A 62 10.29 2.86 -6.21
C PHE A 62 9.02 3.69 -6.33
N SER A 63 9.16 5.00 -6.47
CA SER A 63 8.00 5.87 -6.64
C SER A 63 8.33 7.05 -7.52
N VAL A 64 7.37 7.40 -8.39
CA VAL A 64 7.44 8.60 -9.22
C VAL A 64 6.24 9.50 -8.90
N PRO A 65 6.40 10.83 -8.94
CA PRO A 65 5.27 11.74 -8.86
C PRO A 65 4.34 11.49 -10.05
N CYS A 66 3.03 11.46 -9.81
CA CYS A 66 2.06 11.40 -10.89
C CYS A 66 1.87 12.77 -11.50
N GLN A 67 2.00 12.85 -12.82
CA GLN A 67 1.64 14.05 -13.55
C GLN A 67 0.12 14.19 -13.46
N SER A 68 -0.36 15.24 -12.80
CA SER A 68 -1.78 15.52 -12.76
C SER A 68 -2.28 15.71 -14.18
N ALA A 69 -3.25 14.90 -14.61
CA ALA A 69 -4.03 15.18 -15.82
C ALA A 69 -5.01 16.36 -15.62
N LEU A 70 -4.93 17.07 -14.49
CA LEU A 70 -5.47 18.42 -14.35
C LEU A 70 -4.32 19.42 -14.37
N ARG A 71 -4.07 19.96 -15.57
CA ARG A 71 -3.75 21.39 -15.69
C ARG A 71 -5.11 22.10 -15.65
N MET A 72 -5.38 22.83 -14.57
CA MET A 72 -6.26 24.00 -14.70
C MET A 72 -5.44 25.14 -15.29
#